data_AF-A0A3M2ZPL6-F1
#
_entry.id   AF-A0A3M2ZPL6-F1
#
_cell.length_a   1.000
_cell.length_b   1.000
_cell.length_c   1.000
_cell.angle_alpha   90.00
_cell.angle_beta   90.00
_cell.angle_gamma   90.00
#
_symmetry.space_group_name_H-M   'P 1'
#
loop_
_entity.id
_entity.type
_entity.pdbx_description
1 polymer ?
#
loop_
_entity_poly.entity_id
_entity_poly.type
_entity_poly.pdbx_seq_one_letter_code
_entity_poly.pdbx_strand_id
1 'polypeptide(L)'
;MWGVTPFDQMMCRIDFKSLRYDGPFTPPSLQGSIVYPGNFGVFDWGGISVDPVRQIAFVNPNYMAFRSRLVPSAEVEGGPGRKSETEGVQPNKGAPYGVILEPLLSPMGLPCQAPAWGYVAAVDLTNQKTIWMHKNGTVR
;
A
#
# COMPACT_ATOMS: atom_id res chain seq x y z
N MET A 1 3.26 1.83 -14.27
CA MET A 1 1.79 1.77 -14.10
C MET A 1 1.27 0.58 -14.89
N TRP A 2 0.33 -0.14 -14.32
CA TRP A 2 -0.25 -1.37 -14.84
C TRP A 2 -1.76 -1.20 -15.04
N GLY A 3 -2.35 -2.16 -15.72
CA GLY A 3 -3.74 -2.20 -16.15
C GLY A 3 -3.87 -3.27 -17.23
N VAL A 4 -4.94 -4.07 -17.16
CA VAL A 4 -5.15 -5.20 -18.07
C VAL A 4 -5.43 -4.71 -19.50
N THR A 5 -6.01 -3.51 -19.63
CA THR A 5 -6.27 -2.86 -20.93
C THR A 5 -5.58 -1.50 -21.04
N PRO A 6 -5.42 -0.93 -22.26
CA PRO A 6 -4.98 0.46 -22.43
C PRO A 6 -5.86 1.47 -21.70
N PHE A 7 -7.18 1.21 -21.60
CA PHE A 7 -8.12 2.05 -20.87
C PHE A 7 -7.87 2.00 -19.36
N ASP A 8 -7.62 0.83 -18.79
CA ASP A 8 -7.23 0.69 -17.37
C ASP A 8 -5.95 1.48 -17.09
N GLN A 9 -4.94 1.32 -17.94
CA GLN A 9 -3.67 2.05 -17.78
C GLN A 9 -3.89 3.56 -17.86
N MET A 10 -4.76 4.03 -18.75
CA MET A 10 -5.12 5.45 -18.85
C MET A 10 -5.81 5.94 -17.57
N MET A 11 -6.82 5.22 -17.08
CA MET A 11 -7.55 5.59 -15.87
C MET A 11 -6.65 5.57 -14.63
N CYS A 12 -5.80 4.55 -14.49
CA CYS A 12 -4.78 4.52 -13.44
C CYS A 12 -3.82 5.72 -13.52
N ARG A 13 -3.45 6.17 -14.73
CA ARG A 13 -2.58 7.35 -14.92
C ARG A 13 -3.29 8.63 -14.53
N ILE A 14 -4.58 8.74 -14.84
CA ILE A 14 -5.41 9.89 -14.44
C ILE A 14 -5.51 9.94 -12.91
N ASP A 15 -5.85 8.82 -12.26
CA ASP A 15 -5.95 8.76 -10.80
C ASP A 15 -4.60 9.06 -10.12
N PHE A 16 -3.51 8.47 -10.60
CA PHE A 16 -2.19 8.77 -10.07
C PHE A 16 -1.82 10.27 -10.18
N LYS A 17 -2.19 10.92 -11.28
CA LYS A 17 -1.90 12.34 -11.49
C LYS A 17 -2.88 13.28 -10.78
N SER A 18 -4.06 12.80 -10.38
CA SER A 18 -5.04 13.58 -9.62
C SER A 18 -4.69 13.62 -8.13
N LEU A 19 -3.86 12.68 -7.65
CA LEU A 19 -3.44 12.57 -6.26
C LEU A 19 -2.10 13.27 -6.00
N ARG A 20 -1.89 13.69 -4.74
CA ARG A 20 -0.62 14.25 -4.29
C ARG A 20 0.39 13.15 -4.01
N TYR A 21 1.64 13.32 -4.47
CA TYR A 21 2.75 12.44 -4.12
C TYR A 21 4.07 13.20 -4.15
N ASP A 22 4.60 13.50 -2.96
CA ASP A 22 5.88 14.19 -2.77
C ASP A 22 7.01 13.21 -2.40
N GLY A 23 6.73 11.90 -2.49
CA GLY A 23 7.63 10.83 -2.07
C GLY A 23 7.18 10.13 -0.78
N PRO A 24 8.09 9.36 -0.14
CA PRO A 24 7.82 8.76 1.16
C PRO A 24 7.38 9.82 2.17
N PHE A 25 6.42 9.46 3.02
CA PHE A 25 5.82 10.36 4.03
C PHE A 25 4.95 11.50 3.47
N THR A 26 4.47 11.40 2.22
CA THR A 26 3.39 12.29 1.75
C THR A 26 2.19 12.18 2.71
N PRO A 27 1.77 13.28 3.38
CA PRO A 27 0.68 13.22 4.34
C PRO A 27 -0.66 13.12 3.61
N PRO A 28 -1.69 12.50 4.23
CA PRO A 28 -3.04 12.49 3.68
C PRO A 28 -3.55 13.92 3.41
N SER A 29 -4.36 14.08 2.37
CA SER A 29 -4.91 15.37 1.96
C SER A 29 -6.39 15.24 1.57
N LEU A 30 -7.12 16.37 1.53
CA LEU A 30 -8.50 16.39 1.04
C LEU A 30 -8.60 16.00 -0.44
N GLN A 31 -7.59 16.35 -1.24
CA GLN A 31 -7.46 15.91 -2.64
C GLN A 31 -7.23 14.39 -2.76
N GLY A 32 -6.66 13.77 -1.71
CA GLY A 32 -6.12 12.42 -1.76
C GLY A 32 -4.61 12.44 -2.02
N SER A 33 -3.93 11.49 -1.40
CA SER A 33 -2.47 11.34 -1.48
C SER A 33 -2.09 9.90 -1.73
N ILE A 34 -1.03 9.69 -2.49
CA ILE A 34 -0.44 8.37 -2.69
C ILE A 34 0.46 8.07 -1.49
N VAL A 35 0.26 6.90 -0.91
CA VAL A 35 1.11 6.35 0.13
C VAL A 35 1.89 5.18 -0.47
N TYR A 36 3.21 5.31 -0.47
CA TYR A 36 4.13 4.27 -0.92
C TYR A 36 5.45 4.35 -0.13
N PRO A 37 5.95 3.24 0.47
CA PRO A 37 5.31 1.91 0.55
C PRO A 37 3.99 1.98 1.33
N GLY A 38 2.94 1.35 0.83
CA GLY A 38 1.56 1.64 1.21
C GLY A 38 1.17 1.32 2.64
N ASN A 39 -0.13 1.41 2.94
CA ASN A 39 -0.65 1.34 4.30
C ASN A 39 -0.51 -0.02 4.99
N PHE A 40 -0.23 -1.11 4.25
CA PHE A 40 0.20 -2.39 4.83
C PHE A 40 1.60 -2.33 5.46
N GLY A 41 2.37 -1.28 5.15
CA GLY A 41 3.81 -1.25 5.39
C GLY A 41 4.57 -2.17 4.43
N VAL A 42 5.90 -2.05 4.44
CA VAL A 42 6.76 -3.05 3.78
C VAL A 42 6.75 -4.34 4.58
N PHE A 43 6.84 -4.22 5.91
CA PHE A 43 6.74 -5.33 6.84
C PHE A 43 5.55 -5.07 7.75
N ASP A 44 4.60 -6.00 7.74
CA ASP A 44 3.41 -5.96 8.59
C ASP A 44 3.57 -6.94 9.76
N TRP A 45 2.49 -7.27 10.47
CA TRP A 45 2.49 -8.13 11.66
C TRP A 45 2.83 -9.61 11.43
N GLY A 46 3.17 -10.01 10.19
CA GLY A 46 3.54 -11.40 9.86
C GLY A 46 4.86 -11.89 10.47
N GLY A 47 5.67 -10.99 11.04
CA GLY A 47 6.95 -11.31 11.66
C GLY A 47 8.05 -11.66 10.66
N ILE A 48 9.19 -12.11 11.19
CA ILE A 48 10.36 -12.55 10.40
C ILE A 48 10.92 -13.84 11.00
N SER A 49 11.57 -14.65 10.18
CA SER A 49 12.27 -15.86 10.64
C SER A 49 13.78 -15.62 10.57
N VAL A 50 14.52 -15.98 11.62
CA VAL A 50 15.98 -15.76 11.68
C VAL A 50 16.70 -17.10 11.85
N ASP A 51 17.69 -17.36 11.00
CA ASP A 51 18.71 -18.40 11.20
C ASP A 51 19.89 -17.79 11.96
N PRO A 52 20.06 -18.08 13.27
CA PRO A 52 21.12 -17.50 14.08
C PRO A 52 22.50 -18.12 13.80
N VAL A 53 22.59 -19.29 13.16
CA VAL A 53 23.88 -19.90 12.83
C VAL A 53 24.45 -19.27 11.57
N ARG A 54 23.62 -19.11 10.54
CA ARG A 54 24.02 -18.48 9.26
C ARG A 54 23.91 -16.96 9.27
N GLN A 55 23.30 -16.38 10.30
CA GLN A 55 23.01 -14.94 10.40
C GLN A 55 22.17 -14.45 9.21
N ILE A 56 21.10 -15.17 8.90
CA ILE A 56 20.19 -14.83 7.78
C ILE A 56 18.79 -14.58 8.31
N ALA A 57 18.20 -13.45 7.95
CA ALA A 57 16.78 -13.17 8.17
C ALA A 57 15.97 -13.43 6.90
N PHE A 58 14.89 -14.19 7.03
CA PHE A 58 13.87 -14.39 6.02
C PHE A 58 12.69 -13.46 6.31
N VAL A 59 12.36 -12.64 5.32
CA VAL A 59 11.40 -11.54 5.44
C VAL A 59 10.42 -11.54 4.27
N ASN A 60 9.26 -10.92 4.44
CA ASN A 60 8.17 -10.90 3.44
C ASN A 60 7.77 -9.47 3.03
N PRO A 61 8.63 -8.72 2.32
CA PRO A 61 8.34 -7.32 2.02
C PRO A 61 7.20 -7.18 1.02
N ASN A 62 6.27 -6.28 1.32
CA ASN A 62 5.15 -5.91 0.45
C ASN A 62 5.34 -4.50 -0.12
N TYR A 63 4.98 -4.33 -1.38
CA TYR A 63 5.07 -3.08 -2.13
C TYR A 63 3.75 -2.89 -2.88
N MET A 64 2.75 -2.37 -2.19
CA MET A 64 1.47 -1.99 -2.81
C MET A 64 1.20 -0.52 -2.51
N ALA A 65 0.88 0.27 -3.54
CA ALA A 65 0.50 1.66 -3.37
C ALA A 65 -0.95 1.78 -2.90
N PHE A 66 -1.18 2.75 -2.01
CA PHE A 66 -2.51 3.10 -1.50
C PHE A 66 -2.81 4.56 -1.82
N ARG A 67 -4.10 4.88 -1.86
CA ARG A 67 -4.58 6.25 -1.77
C ARG A 67 -5.15 6.49 -0.39
N SER A 68 -4.81 7.65 0.17
CA SER A 68 -5.27 8.11 1.48
C SER A 68 -5.89 9.49 1.32
N ARG A 69 -7.18 9.62 1.63
CA ARG A 69 -7.92 10.88 1.48
C ARG A 69 -8.53 11.30 2.81
N LEU A 70 -8.27 12.54 3.21
CA LEU A 70 -8.94 13.15 4.35
C LEU A 70 -10.41 13.41 4.02
N VAL A 71 -11.27 13.13 4.99
CA VAL A 71 -12.71 13.40 4.90
C VAL A 71 -13.13 14.08 6.19
N PRO A 72 -13.85 15.22 6.14
CA PRO A 72 -14.34 15.90 7.34
C PRO A 72 -15.11 14.94 8.26
N SER A 73 -14.90 15.04 9.56
CA SER A 73 -15.51 14.10 10.52
C SER A 73 -17.04 14.09 10.48
N ALA A 74 -17.67 15.20 10.10
CA ALA A 74 -19.13 15.28 9.90
C ALA A 74 -19.62 14.40 8.73
N GLU A 75 -18.80 14.20 7.70
CA GLU A 75 -19.11 13.35 6.54
C GLU A 75 -18.78 11.86 6.82
N VAL A 76 -17.93 11.59 7.81
CA VAL A 76 -17.58 10.23 8.23
C VAL A 76 -18.78 9.53 8.89
N GLU A 77 -19.58 10.25 9.68
CA GLU A 77 -20.74 9.67 10.38
C GLU A 77 -21.90 9.27 9.45
N GLY A 78 -21.97 9.86 8.24
CA GLY A 78 -22.94 9.52 7.20
C GLY A 78 -22.35 8.79 5.98
N GLY A 79 -21.06 8.47 6.01
CA GLY A 79 -20.30 7.92 4.88
C GLY A 79 -20.33 6.39 4.79
N PRO A 80 -19.68 5.81 3.76
CA PRO A 80 -19.49 4.36 3.67
C PRO A 80 -18.71 3.84 4.89
N GLY A 81 -19.15 2.72 5.46
CA GLY A 81 -18.55 2.18 6.68
C GLY A 81 -17.09 1.72 6.53
N ARG A 82 -16.42 1.53 7.68
CA ARG A 82 -15.12 0.85 7.73
C ARG A 82 -15.25 -0.56 7.14
N LYS A 83 -14.35 -0.94 6.23
CA LYS A 83 -14.30 -2.30 5.67
C LYS A 83 -13.20 -3.13 6.33
N SER A 84 -12.01 -2.56 6.51
CA SER A 84 -10.87 -3.22 7.17
C SER A 84 -9.89 -2.19 7.77
N GLU A 85 -8.73 -2.65 8.23
CA GLU A 85 -7.61 -1.84 8.73
C GLU A 85 -7.00 -0.95 7.63
N THR A 86 -7.13 -1.36 6.38
CA THR A 86 -6.49 -0.70 5.22
C THR A 86 -7.48 -0.34 4.11
N GLU A 87 -8.77 -0.61 4.28
CA GLU A 87 -9.82 -0.29 3.31
C GLU A 87 -11.04 0.37 3.97
N GLY A 88 -11.53 1.43 3.32
CA GLY A 88 -12.71 2.16 3.73
C GLY A 88 -12.40 3.33 4.67
N VAL A 89 -13.44 3.82 5.35
CA VAL A 89 -13.33 4.96 6.25
C VAL A 89 -12.70 4.52 7.57
N GLN A 90 -11.62 5.19 7.96
CA GLN A 90 -10.95 5.14 9.25
C GLN A 90 -11.33 6.38 10.06
N PRO A 91 -12.31 6.26 11.00
CA PRO A 91 -12.73 7.37 11.82
C PRO A 91 -11.62 7.76 12.79
N ASN A 92 -11.41 9.06 12.96
CA ASN A 92 -10.45 9.60 13.92
C ASN A 92 -11.20 10.48 14.94
N LYS A 93 -11.78 9.84 15.96
CA LYS A 93 -12.59 10.53 16.97
C LYS A 93 -11.75 11.58 17.70
N GLY A 94 -12.29 12.80 17.79
CA GLY A 94 -11.60 13.95 18.39
C GLY A 94 -10.77 14.77 17.41
N ALA A 95 -10.55 14.30 16.18
CA ALA A 95 -9.95 15.08 15.10
C ALA A 95 -11.02 15.66 14.16
N PRO A 96 -10.72 16.76 13.44
CA PRO A 96 -11.65 17.35 12.47
C PRO A 96 -11.81 16.52 11.18
N TYR A 97 -10.98 15.48 10.98
CA TYR A 97 -11.02 14.63 9.80
C TYR A 97 -10.85 13.15 10.17
N GLY A 98 -11.57 12.28 9.47
CA GLY A 98 -11.19 10.88 9.27
C GLY A 98 -10.38 10.69 7.99
N VAL A 99 -10.02 9.45 7.69
CA VAL A 99 -9.24 9.09 6.50
C VAL A 99 -9.94 7.96 5.76
N ILE A 100 -10.11 8.07 4.44
CA ILE A 100 -10.46 6.93 3.59
C ILE A 100 -9.17 6.34 3.05
N LEU A 101 -8.96 5.05 3.33
CA LEU A 101 -7.86 4.26 2.81
C LEU A 101 -8.37 3.31 1.74
N GLU A 102 -7.70 3.26 0.60
CA GLU A 102 -8.01 2.30 -0.46
C GLU A 102 -6.72 1.90 -1.18
N PRO A 103 -6.57 0.63 -1.59
CA PRO A 103 -5.50 0.26 -2.50
C PRO A 103 -5.64 1.04 -3.82
N LEU A 104 -4.53 1.34 -4.48
CA LEU A 104 -4.57 2.04 -5.77
C LEU A 104 -5.00 1.09 -6.88
N LEU A 105 -6.32 1.03 -7.11
CA LEU A 105 -6.97 0.16 -8.08
C LEU A 105 -7.63 0.97 -9.20
N SER A 106 -7.73 0.39 -10.39
CA SER A 106 -8.53 0.92 -11.49
C SER A 106 -10.02 0.84 -11.14
N PRO A 107 -10.91 1.52 -11.89
CA PRO A 107 -12.36 1.38 -11.71
C PRO A 107 -12.88 -0.06 -11.82
N MET A 108 -12.12 -0.96 -12.46
CA MET A 108 -12.43 -2.39 -12.55
C MET A 108 -11.94 -3.21 -11.34
N GLY A 109 -11.37 -2.56 -10.31
CA GLY A 109 -10.85 -3.22 -9.10
C GLY A 109 -9.48 -3.88 -9.29
N LEU A 110 -8.79 -3.62 -10.40
CA LEU A 110 -7.48 -4.19 -10.70
C LEU A 110 -6.37 -3.26 -10.22
N PRO A 111 -5.27 -3.77 -9.63
CA PRO A 111 -4.15 -2.91 -9.21
C PRO A 111 -3.62 -2.00 -10.33
N CYS A 112 -3.35 -0.74 -10.01
CA CYS A 112 -2.69 0.18 -10.93
C CYS A 112 -1.16 0.05 -10.90
N GLN A 113 -0.61 -0.60 -9.87
CA GLN A 113 0.81 -0.92 -9.77
C GLN A 113 1.11 -2.26 -10.42
N ALA A 114 2.20 -2.35 -11.19
CA ALA A 114 2.61 -3.60 -11.81
C ALA A 114 3.04 -4.63 -10.75
N PRO A 115 2.70 -5.93 -10.92
CA PRO A 115 3.19 -6.98 -10.03
C PRO A 115 4.72 -7.16 -10.16
N ALA A 116 5.41 -7.69 -9.15
CA ALA A 116 4.88 -8.29 -7.94
C ALA A 116 4.62 -7.25 -6.82
N TRP A 117 3.61 -7.52 -5.99
CA TRP A 117 3.26 -6.69 -4.83
C TRP A 117 3.80 -7.24 -3.52
N GLY A 118 4.33 -8.47 -3.52
CA GLY A 118 4.90 -9.13 -2.35
C GLY A 118 6.05 -10.04 -2.76
N TYR A 119 7.01 -10.20 -1.84
CA TYR A 119 8.19 -11.03 -2.04
C TYR A 119 8.48 -11.86 -0.79
N VAL A 120 9.29 -12.90 -0.96
CA VAL A 120 10.07 -13.51 0.11
C VAL A 120 11.52 -13.15 -0.16
N ALA A 121 12.23 -12.64 0.85
CA ALA A 121 13.62 -12.23 0.72
C ALA A 121 14.45 -12.82 1.87
N ALA A 122 15.73 -13.07 1.59
CA ALA A 122 16.73 -13.42 2.58
C ALA A 122 17.75 -12.28 2.67
N VAL A 123 18.03 -11.84 3.89
CA VAL A 123 18.97 -10.76 4.20
C VAL A 123 20.06 -11.31 5.10
N ASP A 124 21.32 -11.08 4.73
CA ASP A 124 22.47 -11.35 5.57
C ASP A 124 22.56 -10.29 6.68
N LEU A 125 22.46 -10.72 7.94
CA LEU A 125 22.44 -9.83 9.11
C LEU A 125 23.82 -9.24 9.43
N THR A 126 24.91 -9.80 8.91
CA THR A 126 26.27 -9.31 9.17
C THR A 126 26.60 -8.05 8.36
N ASN A 127 25.98 -7.90 7.20
CA ASN A 127 26.25 -6.81 6.25
C ASN A 127 24.98 -6.14 5.69
N GLN A 128 23.80 -6.59 6.12
CA GLN A 128 22.48 -6.06 5.77
C GLN A 128 22.14 -6.14 4.27
N LYS A 129 22.82 -7.01 3.51
CA LYS A 129 22.54 -7.20 2.09
C LYS A 129 21.46 -8.25 1.87
N THR A 130 20.54 -7.95 0.96
CA THR A 130 19.63 -8.95 0.41
C THR A 130 20.41 -9.93 -0.45
N ILE A 131 20.51 -11.18 0.00
CA ILE A 131 21.24 -12.26 -0.69
C ILE A 131 20.34 -13.10 -1.61
N TRP A 132 19.03 -13.02 -1.40
CA TRP A 132 18.05 -13.70 -2.23
C TRP A 132 16.69 -12.99 -2.15
N MET A 133 15.94 -12.97 -3.26
CA MET A 133 14.60 -12.41 -3.31
C MET A 133 13.77 -13.12 -4.38
N HIS A 134 12.54 -13.50 -4.02
CA HIS A 134 11.61 -14.18 -4.91
C HIS A 134 10.22 -13.58 -4.80
N LYS A 135 9.47 -13.56 -5.91
CA LYS A 135 8.10 -13.05 -5.92
C LYS A 135 7.20 -13.98 -5.09
N ASN A 136 6.41 -13.42 -4.20
CA ASN A 136 5.46 -14.20 -3.40
C ASN A 136 4.09 -14.17 -4.08
N GLY A 137 3.64 -15.32 -4.57
CA GLY A 137 2.37 -15.49 -5.28
C GLY A 137 2.50 -15.55 -6.82
N THR A 138 1.47 -16.12 -7.44
CA THR A 138 1.31 -16.20 -8.91
C THR A 138 -0.07 -15.68 -9.31
N VAL A 139 -0.20 -15.17 -10.54
CA VAL A 139 -1.50 -14.88 -11.16
C VAL A 139 -2.10 -16.11 -11.85
N ARG A 140 -1.56 -17.30 -11.56
CA ARG A 140 -1.96 -18.59 -12.11
C ARG A 140 -2.79 -19.34 -11.08
#